data_AF-A0A844IH48-F1
#
_entry.id   AF-A0A844IH48-F1
#
_cell.length_a   1.000
_cell.length_b   1.000
_cell.length_c   1.000
_cell.angle_alpha   90.00
_cell.angle_beta   90.00
_cell.angle_gamma   90.00
#
_symmetry.space_group_name_H-M   'P 1'
#
loop_
_entity.id
_entity.type
_entity.pdbx_description
1 polymer ?
#
loop_
_entity_poly.entity_id
_entity_poly.type
_entity_poly.pdbx_seq_one_letter_code
_entity_poly.pdbx_strand_id
1 'polypeptide(L)'
;FVSAQRLKRTVRDFGNLVPDLVVEIKSKTDRVAKLEDKLKLFLELGAKVGILINPDELTVTVYRPNGKITLLTEDDKLTVTELFPGWEIAISELWPPVFE
;
A
#
# COMPACT_ATOMS: atom_id res chain seq x y z
N PHE A 1 -3.72 4.97 -5.64
CA PHE A 1 -3.35 6.37 -5.98
C PHE A 1 -2.74 6.43 -7.37
N VAL A 2 -3.01 7.50 -8.12
CA VAL A 2 -2.45 7.77 -9.45
C VAL A 2 -1.92 9.20 -9.42
N SER A 3 -0.68 9.40 -9.87
CA SER A 3 -0.06 10.72 -9.93
C SER A 3 -0.83 11.65 -10.87
N ALA A 4 -1.01 12.92 -10.46
CA ALA A 4 -1.63 13.95 -11.29
C ALA A 4 -0.87 14.21 -12.61
N GLN A 5 0.42 13.82 -12.67
CA GLN A 5 1.19 13.85 -13.92
C GLN A 5 0.68 12.83 -14.94
N ARG A 6 0.13 11.70 -14.48
CA ARG A 6 -0.44 10.63 -15.32
C ARG A 6 -1.94 10.79 -15.54
N LEU A 7 -2.66 11.34 -14.56
CA LEU A 7 -4.10 11.59 -14.63
C LEU A 7 -4.43 13.02 -14.17
N LYS A 8 -4.46 13.96 -15.11
CA LYS A 8 -4.69 15.40 -14.83
C LYS A 8 -6.10 15.71 -14.30
N ARG A 9 -7.09 14.88 -14.63
CA ARG A 9 -8.48 15.03 -14.20
C ARG A 9 -9.05 13.66 -13.87
N THR A 10 -9.69 13.55 -12.71
CA THR A 10 -10.42 12.34 -12.32
C THR A 10 -11.71 12.21 -13.12
N VAL A 11 -12.03 10.99 -13.50
CA VAL A 11 -13.32 10.62 -14.08
C VAL A 11 -14.19 9.98 -12.99
N ARG A 12 -15.51 10.19 -13.04
CA ARG A 12 -16.46 9.47 -12.17
C ARG A 12 -16.83 8.13 -12.80
N ASP A 13 -15.82 7.38 -13.18
CA ASP A 13 -15.92 6.07 -13.84
C ASP A 13 -14.62 5.29 -13.58
N PHE A 14 -14.56 4.03 -14.01
CA PHE A 14 -13.36 3.23 -13.91
C PHE A 14 -12.24 3.79 -14.81
N GLY A 15 -11.09 4.07 -14.21
CA GLY A 15 -9.90 4.46 -14.97
C GLY A 15 -9.28 3.26 -15.67
N ASN A 16 -9.10 3.34 -17.00
CA ASN A 16 -8.38 2.35 -17.79
C ASN A 16 -6.85 2.54 -17.67
N LEU A 17 -6.32 2.42 -16.45
CA LEU A 17 -4.90 2.61 -16.15
C LEU A 17 -4.49 1.89 -14.86
N VAL A 18 -3.20 1.63 -14.75
CA VAL A 18 -2.60 0.99 -13.57
C VAL A 18 -2.21 2.05 -12.53
N PRO A 19 -2.64 1.93 -11.26
CA PRO A 19 -2.26 2.87 -10.20
C PRO A 19 -0.75 2.95 -9.98
N ASP A 20 -0.25 4.09 -9.50
CA ASP A 20 1.13 4.21 -9.05
C ASP A 20 1.34 3.55 -7.68
N LEU A 21 0.35 3.66 -6.80
CA LEU A 21 0.31 3.01 -5.47
C LEU A 21 -0.98 2.23 -5.31
N VAL A 22 -0.86 0.99 -4.86
CA VAL A 22 -1.97 0.13 -4.46
C VAL A 22 -1.81 -0.22 -2.98
N VAL A 23 -2.91 -0.11 -2.24
CA VAL A 23 -2.95 -0.46 -0.81
C VAL A 23 -4.07 -1.47 -0.63
N GLU A 24 -3.74 -2.63 -0.08
CA GLU A 24 -4.70 -3.63 0.36
C GLU A 24 -4.66 -3.68 1.89
N ILE A 25 -5.83 -3.61 2.52
CA ILE A 25 -5.97 -3.72 3.97
C ILE A 25 -6.70 -5.03 4.23
N LYS A 26 -6.07 -5.94 4.97
CA LYS A 26 -6.64 -7.24 5.27
C LYS A 26 -7.93 -7.06 6.10
N SER A 27 -9.06 -7.54 5.58
CA SER A 27 -10.28 -7.71 6.38
C SER A 27 -10.26 -9.03 7.15
N LYS A 28 -11.24 -9.22 8.06
CA LYS A 28 -11.39 -10.44 8.86
C LYS A 28 -11.40 -11.72 8.03
N THR A 29 -12.02 -11.71 6.85
CA THR A 29 -12.21 -12.89 6.00
C THR A 29 -11.19 -13.02 4.87
N ASP A 30 -10.35 -12.02 4.67
CA ASP A 30 -9.34 -12.06 3.62
C ASP A 30 -8.23 -13.03 3.95
N ARG A 31 -7.71 -13.66 2.89
CA ARG A 31 -6.51 -14.49 2.93
C ARG A 31 -5.34 -13.64 2.48
N VAL A 32 -4.32 -13.49 3.33
CA VAL A 32 -3.10 -12.71 3.04
C VAL A 32 -2.52 -13.06 1.67
N ALA A 33 -2.32 -14.35 1.38
CA ALA A 33 -1.79 -14.81 0.10
C ALA A 33 -2.55 -14.27 -1.12
N LYS A 34 -3.89 -14.15 -1.05
CA LYS A 34 -4.68 -13.59 -2.16
C LYS A 34 -4.46 -12.09 -2.34
N LEU A 35 -4.25 -11.36 -1.24
CA LEU A 35 -3.94 -9.93 -1.29
C LEU A 35 -2.52 -9.72 -1.85
N GLU A 36 -1.57 -10.57 -1.45
CA GLU A 36 -0.22 -10.55 -2.02
C GLU A 36 -0.21 -10.84 -3.52
N ASP A 37 -0.96 -11.83 -3.99
CA ASP A 37 -1.09 -12.13 -5.42
C ASP A 37 -1.66 -10.93 -6.20
N LYS A 38 -2.65 -10.24 -5.62
CA LYS A 38 -3.22 -9.02 -6.20
C LYS A 38 -2.19 -7.89 -6.27
N LEU A 39 -1.41 -7.68 -5.21
CA LEU A 39 -0.34 -6.67 -5.19
C LEU A 39 0.75 -6.99 -6.21
N LYS A 40 1.18 -8.25 -6.32
CA LYS A 40 2.14 -8.71 -7.34
C LYS A 40 1.64 -8.45 -8.75
N LEU A 41 0.37 -8.79 -9.04
CA LEU A 41 -0.25 -8.50 -10.33
C LEU A 41 -0.21 -7.00 -10.66
N PHE A 42 -0.54 -6.13 -9.70
CA PHE A 42 -0.45 -4.68 -9.95
C PHE A 42 0.98 -4.20 -10.19
N LEU A 43 1.97 -4.72 -9.46
CA LEU A 43 3.38 -4.40 -9.68
C LEU A 43 3.86 -4.87 -11.07
N GLU A 44 3.47 -6.07 -11.49
CA GLU A 44 3.74 -6.60 -12.84
C GLU A 44 3.12 -5.72 -13.94
N LEU A 45 1.91 -5.19 -13.70
CA LEU A 45 1.24 -4.26 -14.62
C LEU A 45 1.81 -2.83 -14.58
N GLY A 46 2.77 -2.53 -13.70
CA GLY A 46 3.49 -1.25 -13.66
C GLY A 46 3.14 -0.33 -12.49
N ALA A 47 2.48 -0.83 -11.44
CA ALA A 47 2.42 -0.10 -10.17
C ALA A 47 3.83 0.06 -9.59
N LYS A 48 4.08 1.20 -8.94
CA LYS A 48 5.40 1.51 -8.37
C LYS A 48 5.56 0.97 -6.97
N VAL A 49 4.47 0.91 -6.20
CA VAL A 49 4.45 0.43 -4.82
C VAL A 49 3.15 -0.31 -4.53
N GLY A 50 3.27 -1.48 -3.92
CA GLY A 50 2.17 -2.22 -3.31
C GLY A 50 2.32 -2.22 -1.79
N ILE A 51 1.25 -1.99 -1.05
CA ILE A 51 1.25 -2.03 0.43
C ILE A 51 0.18 -3.00 0.88
N LEU A 52 0.56 -3.94 1.75
CA LEU A 52 -0.36 -4.77 2.50
C LEU A 52 -0.36 -4.30 3.96
N ILE A 53 -1.52 -3.91 4.48
CA ILE A 53 -1.71 -3.62 5.91
C ILE A 53 -2.42 -4.83 6.52
N ASN A 54 -1.83 -5.42 7.55
CA ASN A 54 -2.39 -6.54 8.30
C ASN A 54 -2.71 -6.12 9.75
N PRO A 55 -3.96 -5.71 10.05
CA PRO A 55 -4.35 -5.29 11.40
C PRO A 55 -4.31 -6.40 12.44
N ASP A 56 -4.42 -7.69 12.03
CA ASP A 56 -4.38 -8.81 12.97
C ASP A 56 -2.97 -9.05 13.52
N GLU A 57 -1.94 -8.64 12.77
CA GLU A 57 -0.52 -8.78 13.14
C GLU A 57 0.14 -7.43 13.43
N LEU A 58 -0.59 -6.32 13.30
CA LEU A 58 -0.09 -4.95 13.41
C LEU A 58 1.13 -4.67 12.51
N THR A 59 1.11 -5.23 11.29
CA THR A 59 2.21 -5.10 10.34
C THR A 59 1.80 -4.37 9.06
N VAL A 60 2.80 -3.76 8.43
CA VAL A 60 2.70 -3.19 7.09
C VAL A 60 3.81 -3.73 6.21
N THR A 61 3.45 -4.40 5.12
CA THR A 61 4.43 -4.92 4.16
C THR A 61 4.42 -4.09 2.89
N VAL A 62 5.58 -3.55 2.53
CA VAL A 62 5.80 -2.74 1.32
C VAL A 62 6.49 -3.57 0.25
N TYR A 63 5.85 -3.69 -0.91
CA TYR A 63 6.33 -4.43 -2.07
C TYR A 63 6.73 -3.45 -3.18
N ARG A 64 7.86 -3.72 -3.84
CA ARG A 64 8.38 -2.92 -4.97
C ARG A 64 8.65 -3.79 -6.20
N PRO A 65 8.63 -3.23 -7.43
CA PRO A 65 8.80 -3.99 -8.67
C PRO A 65 10.12 -4.76 -8.79
N ASN A 66 11.18 -4.32 -8.10
CA ASN A 66 12.47 -5.01 -8.08
C ASN A 66 12.50 -6.24 -7.15
N GLY A 67 11.34 -6.67 -6.65
CA GLY A 67 11.22 -7.77 -5.68
C GLY A 67 11.61 -7.40 -4.25
N LYS A 68 11.96 -6.12 -3.98
CA LYS A 68 12.21 -5.67 -2.60
C LYS A 68 10.90 -5.69 -1.82
N ILE A 69 10.91 -6.46 -0.74
CA ILE A 69 9.85 -6.52 0.26
C ILE A 69 10.40 -5.93 1.56
N THR A 70 9.62 -5.09 2.24
CA THR A 70 9.99 -4.52 3.52
C THR A 70 8.81 -4.68 4.47
N LEU A 71 9.00 -5.48 5.52
CA LEU A 71 8.07 -5.61 6.62
C LEU A 71 8.34 -4.49 7.62
N LEU A 72 7.30 -3.78 8.03
CA LEU A 72 7.34 -2.72 9.02
C LEU A 72 6.45 -3.13 10.19
N THR A 73 6.95 -2.91 11.40
CA THR A 73 6.25 -3.13 12.67
C THR A 73 5.99 -1.81 13.38
N GLU A 74 5.47 -1.87 14.59
CA GLU A 74 4.93 -0.74 15.38
C GLU A 74 5.92 0.43 15.56
N ASP A 75 7.20 0.11 15.73
CA ASP A 75 8.29 1.07 15.95
C ASP A 75 8.82 1.71 14.65
N ASP A 76 8.38 1.21 13.50
CA ASP A 76 8.84 1.69 12.20
C ASP A 76 8.04 2.89 11.69
N LYS A 77 8.59 3.52 10.65
CA LYS A 77 7.90 4.53 9.85
C LYS A 77 7.68 4.04 8.43
N LEU A 78 6.45 4.18 7.94
CA LEU A 78 6.15 3.96 6.53
C LEU A 78 6.63 5.16 5.70
N THR A 79 7.43 4.87 4.69
CA THR A 79 7.87 5.84 3.67
C THR A 79 7.61 5.30 2.27
N VAL A 80 7.30 6.20 1.35
CA VAL A 80 7.08 5.90 -0.07
C VAL A 80 7.77 6.96 -0.92
N THR A 81 9.09 7.11 -0.73
CA THR A 81 9.87 8.24 -1.24
C THR A 81 9.84 8.38 -2.77
N GLU A 82 9.61 7.29 -3.50
CA GLU A 82 9.44 7.27 -4.95
C GLU A 82 8.14 7.92 -5.45
N LEU A 83 7.15 8.12 -4.56
CA LEU A 83 5.86 8.75 -4.87
C LEU A 83 5.62 10.02 -4.04
N PHE A 84 6.04 10.02 -2.78
CA PHE A 84 5.82 11.07 -1.81
C PHE A 84 7.15 11.43 -1.11
N PRO A 85 8.05 12.17 -1.77
CA PRO A 85 9.32 12.57 -1.18
C PRO A 85 9.10 13.38 0.12
N GLY A 86 9.76 12.97 1.21
CA GLY A 86 9.67 13.64 2.51
C GLY A 86 8.42 13.34 3.33
N TRP A 87 7.49 12.52 2.83
CA TRP A 87 6.34 12.06 3.62
C TRP A 87 6.69 10.79 4.41
N GLU A 88 6.24 10.75 5.66
CA GLU A 88 6.33 9.59 6.54
C GLU A 88 5.12 9.54 7.49
N ILE A 89 4.81 8.34 7.99
CA ILE A 89 3.84 8.11 9.07
C ILE A 89 4.36 7.00 9.97
N ALA A 90 4.23 7.12 11.31
CA ALA A 90 4.58 6.03 12.20
C ALA A 90 3.55 4.89 12.06
N ILE A 91 4.00 3.64 12.05
CA ILE A 91 3.08 2.49 11.89
C ILE A 91 2.09 2.41 13.04
N SER A 92 2.50 2.77 14.25
CA SER A 92 1.64 2.84 15.43
C SER A 92 0.41 3.77 15.27
N GLU A 93 0.46 4.76 14.37
CA GLU A 93 -0.67 5.67 14.09
C GLU A 93 -1.77 5.05 13.21
N LEU A 94 -1.53 3.87 12.61
CA LEU A 94 -2.48 3.23 11.70
C LEU A 94 -3.60 2.47 12.44
N TRP A 95 -3.42 2.21 13.73
CA TRP A 95 -4.30 1.35 14.51
C TRP A 95 -5.34 2.14 15.29
N PRO A 96 -6.55 1.59 15.48
CA PRO A 96 -7.53 2.22 16.35
C PRO A 96 -6.95 2.41 17.76
N PRO A 97 -7.28 3.52 18.45
CA PRO A 97 -6.89 3.69 19.84
C PRO A 97 -7.52 2.59 20.70
N VAL A 98 -6.73 2.02 21.61
CA VAL A 98 -7.23 1.15 22.67
C VAL A 98 -7.63 2.03 23.84
N PHE A 99 -8.92 2.02 24.18
CA PHE A 99 -9.43 2.69 25.37
C PHE A 99 -9.49 1.67 26.51
N GLU A 100 -8.93 2.01 27.67
CA GLU A 100 -9.08 1.26 28.93
C GLU A 100 -10.46 1.53 29.58
#